data_AF-A0A8J3E309-F1
#
_entry.id   AF-A0A8J3E309-F1
#
_cell.length_a   1.000
_cell.length_b   1.000
_cell.length_c   1.000
_cell.angle_alpha   90.00
_cell.angle_beta   90.00
_cell.angle_gamma   90.00
#
_symmetry.space_group_name_H-M   'P 1'
#
loop_
_entity.id
_entity.type
_entity.pdbx_description
1 polymer ?
#
loop_
_entity_poly.entity_id
_entity_poly.type
_entity_poly.pdbx_seq_one_letter_code
_entity_poly.pdbx_strand_id
1 'polypeptide(L)'
;MTSAQIHSPEATPSLWLDRSATPGAFYAGRLMECHECGLRHDVPALPDGTAARCVRCGALLHRFRAASLDHAFSYTSAGLVLFLMANFLPFMSLDISGRIQSASLVSGIVALYRQGLWALAGVVGLTMFLAPALRLGALFLVLGGLRLRRPPRWLPRLYRWADRLRPWAMVEVYLLGIFVAYVKLVDLATVDVGSGLCSVGALMLAILAAGTALDAETMWREFERRGLVPPVPPVDPHRPACLCHACGLVSNIPADKQGDCRRCGAAVHLRRPDSLNRTWALVMAAILLYIPANLFPVMTITSMGTTASATIMGGVIELADAGMWPLAALVFFASVIVPVLKLVGLIVLLVSTQRRTTQGLRHRTAIYRIVEAIGRWSMIDIFTVSILVALVQLGELATIEPGIGAVSFAAVVIITMIAAMIFDSRLMWDAAGENND
;
A
#
# COMPACT_ATOMS: atom_id res chain seq x y z
N MET A 1 36.30 -2.41 -41.85
CA MET A 1 37.27 -3.46 -41.46
C MET A 1 38.14 -2.91 -40.35
N THR A 2 37.85 -3.28 -39.11
CA THR A 2 38.82 -3.39 -38.00
C THR A 2 38.11 -4.09 -36.85
N SER A 3 38.36 -5.39 -36.75
CA SER A 3 37.91 -6.32 -35.73
C SER A 3 38.68 -6.10 -34.42
N ALA A 4 37.99 -6.11 -33.28
CA ALA A 4 38.63 -6.25 -31.97
C ALA A 4 38.10 -7.51 -31.28
N GLN A 5 39.01 -8.41 -30.98
CA GLN A 5 38.81 -9.78 -30.52
C GLN A 5 38.37 -9.84 -29.05
N ILE A 6 37.60 -10.89 -28.75
CA ILE A 6 37.14 -11.30 -27.43
C ILE A 6 38.29 -12.00 -26.70
N HIS A 7 38.75 -11.45 -25.58
CA HIS A 7 39.60 -12.16 -24.62
C HIS A 7 38.78 -12.57 -23.40
N SER A 8 38.76 -13.88 -23.14
CA SER A 8 38.34 -14.52 -21.90
C SER A 8 39.39 -14.35 -20.80
N PRO A 9 39.04 -14.10 -19.53
CA PRO A 9 39.93 -14.35 -18.41
C PRO A 9 39.50 -15.58 -17.62
N GLU A 10 40.48 -16.46 -17.41
CA GLU A 10 40.47 -17.61 -16.51
C GLU A 10 40.22 -17.19 -15.05
N ALA A 11 39.51 -18.03 -14.30
CA ALA A 11 39.25 -17.85 -12.88
C ALA A 11 40.35 -18.44 -12.01
N THR A 12 40.78 -17.72 -10.97
CA THR A 12 41.16 -18.30 -9.66
C THR A 12 40.70 -17.38 -8.51
N PRO A 13 40.32 -17.92 -7.34
CA PRO A 13 39.59 -17.18 -6.32
C PRO A 13 40.56 -16.59 -5.28
N SER A 14 40.62 -15.27 -5.16
CA SER A 14 41.29 -14.60 -4.04
C SER A 14 40.28 -13.93 -3.12
N LEU A 15 40.42 -14.26 -1.83
CA LEU A 15 39.53 -14.02 -0.72
C LEU A 15 39.87 -12.67 -0.08
N TRP A 16 39.57 -11.55 -0.76
CA TRP A 16 39.68 -10.21 -0.17
C TRP A 16 38.54 -9.33 -0.66
N LEU A 17 37.86 -8.65 0.29
CA LEU A 17 36.82 -7.65 0.05
C LEU A 17 37.38 -6.53 -0.84
N ASP A 18 37.15 -6.62 -2.15
CA ASP A 18 37.45 -5.55 -3.07
C ASP A 18 36.43 -4.42 -2.88
N ARG A 19 36.86 -3.36 -2.20
CA ARG A 19 36.11 -2.11 -2.02
C ARG A 19 36.12 -1.23 -3.28
N SER A 20 36.72 -1.68 -4.39
CA SER A 20 36.85 -0.91 -5.63
C SER A 20 35.89 -1.32 -6.76
N ALA A 21 34.97 -2.26 -6.51
CA ALA A 21 33.85 -2.49 -7.44
C ALA A 21 33.05 -1.19 -7.60
N THR A 22 33.15 -0.56 -8.76
CA THR A 22 32.31 0.57 -9.15
C THR A 22 30.84 0.19 -8.88
N PRO A 23 30.02 1.05 -8.24
CA PRO A 23 28.64 0.71 -7.90
C PRO A 23 27.80 0.24 -9.10
N GLY A 24 28.20 0.63 -10.33
CA GLY A 24 27.56 0.26 -11.60
C GLY A 24 27.82 -1.18 -12.09
N ALA A 25 28.87 -1.87 -11.63
CA ALA A 25 29.16 -3.24 -12.08
C ALA A 25 28.17 -4.29 -11.53
N PHE A 26 27.36 -3.92 -10.55
CA PHE A 26 26.42 -4.82 -9.87
C PHE A 26 25.10 -5.07 -10.62
N TYR A 27 24.85 -4.41 -11.75
CA TYR A 27 23.57 -4.50 -12.47
C TYR A 27 23.70 -5.11 -13.88
N ALA A 28 24.59 -6.10 -14.08
CA ALA A 28 24.70 -6.79 -15.38
C ALA A 28 23.31 -7.18 -15.94
N GLY A 29 23.12 -6.89 -17.24
CA GLY A 29 21.84 -6.81 -17.93
C GLY A 29 20.87 -7.93 -17.56
N ARG A 30 19.67 -7.53 -17.12
CA ARG A 30 18.67 -8.49 -16.63
C ARG A 30 17.34 -8.27 -17.31
N LEU A 31 16.73 -9.38 -17.70
CA LEU A 31 15.36 -9.45 -18.18
C LEU A 31 14.39 -9.03 -17.06
N MET A 32 13.65 -7.95 -17.28
CA MET A 32 12.57 -7.47 -16.42
C MET A 32 11.25 -7.52 -17.18
N GLU A 33 10.18 -8.01 -16.56
CA GLU A 33 8.83 -7.95 -17.14
C GLU A 33 8.07 -6.76 -16.54
N CYS A 34 7.41 -5.97 -17.39
CA CYS A 34 6.56 -4.89 -16.93
C CYS A 34 5.33 -5.42 -16.18
N HIS A 35 5.17 -5.05 -14.91
CA HIS A 35 4.01 -5.44 -14.09
C HIS A 35 2.65 -5.05 -14.68
N GLU A 36 2.59 -3.94 -15.43
CA GLU A 36 1.32 -3.41 -15.94
C GLU A 36 0.94 -3.98 -17.30
N CYS A 37 1.88 -4.03 -18.24
CA CYS A 37 1.58 -4.47 -19.60
C CYS A 37 2.08 -5.88 -19.92
N GLY A 38 3.09 -6.40 -19.21
CA GLY A 38 3.67 -7.73 -19.48
C GLY A 38 4.82 -7.74 -20.49
N LEU A 39 5.24 -6.59 -21.02
CA LEU A 39 6.38 -6.53 -21.96
C LEU A 39 7.67 -6.83 -21.21
N ARG A 40 8.49 -7.74 -21.77
CA ARG A 40 9.81 -8.07 -21.26
C ARG A 40 10.85 -7.10 -21.85
N HIS A 41 11.73 -6.62 -21.00
CA HIS A 41 12.81 -5.70 -21.34
C HIS A 41 14.13 -6.29 -20.89
N ASP A 42 15.13 -6.31 -21.77
CA ASP A 42 16.52 -6.48 -21.35
C ASP A 42 17.02 -5.11 -20.89
N VAL A 43 17.17 -4.94 -19.57
CA VAL A 43 17.58 -3.67 -18.98
C VAL A 43 19.07 -3.76 -18.68
N PRO A 44 19.92 -2.93 -19.31
CA PRO A 44 21.35 -2.94 -19.06
C PRO A 44 21.67 -2.44 -17.64
N ALA A 45 22.92 -2.62 -17.22
CA ALA A 45 23.42 -2.01 -16.00
C ALA A 45 23.29 -0.49 -16.09
N LEU A 46 22.41 0.09 -15.28
CA LEU A 46 22.22 1.53 -15.22
C LEU A 46 22.85 2.07 -13.94
N PRO A 47 23.43 3.29 -13.97
CA PRO A 47 24.03 3.91 -12.79
C PRO A 47 22.98 4.27 -11.73
N ASP A 48 23.42 4.40 -10.49
CA ASP A 48 22.56 4.81 -9.38
C ASP A 48 21.90 6.17 -9.64
N GLY A 49 20.66 6.33 -9.19
CA GLY A 49 19.85 7.53 -9.40
C GLY A 49 19.02 7.51 -10.68
N THR A 50 19.25 6.53 -11.57
CA THR A 50 18.47 6.37 -12.81
C THR A 50 17.22 5.51 -12.61
N ALA A 51 16.31 5.60 -13.58
CA ALA A 51 15.06 4.85 -13.58
C ALA A 51 14.80 4.23 -14.95
N ALA A 52 14.53 2.92 -14.97
CA ALA A 52 14.09 2.21 -16.17
C ALA A 52 12.56 2.34 -16.30
N ARG A 53 12.08 2.73 -17.49
CA ARG A 53 10.65 2.79 -17.82
C ARG A 53 10.32 1.86 -18.97
N CYS A 54 9.13 1.28 -18.94
CA CYS A 54 8.61 0.43 -20.01
C CYS A 54 8.38 1.26 -21.28
N VAL A 55 8.96 0.85 -22.42
CA VAL A 55 8.77 1.58 -23.70
C VAL A 55 7.34 1.49 -24.25
N ARG A 56 6.55 0.49 -23.81
CA ARG A 56 5.18 0.28 -24.29
C ARG A 56 4.16 1.10 -23.52
N CYS A 57 4.13 1.00 -22.19
CA CYS A 57 3.13 1.65 -21.36
C CYS A 57 3.66 2.83 -20.54
N GLY A 58 4.99 3.04 -20.46
CA GLY A 58 5.60 4.09 -19.66
C GLY A 58 5.67 3.81 -18.15
N ALA A 59 5.30 2.60 -17.70
CA ALA A 59 5.40 2.20 -16.29
C ALA A 59 6.86 2.22 -15.81
N LEU A 60 7.07 2.58 -14.54
CA LEU A 60 8.37 2.47 -13.90
C LEU A 60 8.69 0.98 -13.68
N LEU A 61 9.72 0.45 -14.35
CA LEU A 61 10.16 -0.94 -14.19
C LEU A 61 10.97 -1.09 -12.91
N HIS A 62 12.01 -0.27 -12.79
CA HIS A 62 12.91 -0.28 -11.64
C HIS A 62 13.59 1.08 -11.48
N ARG A 63 13.91 1.45 -10.25
CA ARG A 63 14.70 2.65 -9.95
C ARG A 63 15.96 2.22 -9.23
N PHE A 64 17.09 2.41 -9.88
CA PHE A 64 18.40 2.06 -9.38
C PHE A 64 18.80 3.10 -8.33
N ARG A 65 19.00 2.66 -7.09
CA ARG A 65 19.40 3.53 -5.98
C ARG A 65 20.60 2.92 -5.28
N ALA A 66 21.46 3.76 -4.72
CA ALA A 66 22.45 3.35 -3.75
C ALA A 66 21.74 2.88 -2.47
N ALA A 67 21.30 1.62 -2.46
CA ALA A 67 20.64 1.01 -1.32
C ALA A 67 21.68 0.71 -0.23
N SER A 68 21.39 1.14 0.99
CA SER A 68 22.24 0.88 2.15
C SER A 68 21.43 0.11 3.19
N LEU A 69 21.79 -1.16 3.38
CA LEU A 69 21.16 -2.01 4.39
C LEU A 69 21.34 -1.44 5.80
N ASP A 70 22.44 -0.71 6.05
CA ASP A 70 22.71 -0.07 7.33
C ASP A 70 21.79 1.12 7.59
N HIS A 71 21.59 1.99 6.59
CA HIS A 71 20.60 3.06 6.70
C HIS A 71 19.18 2.50 6.85
N ALA A 72 18.83 1.45 6.09
CA ALA A 72 17.55 0.78 6.23
C ALA A 72 17.33 0.23 7.65
N PHE A 73 18.36 -0.35 8.28
CA PHE A 73 18.27 -0.84 9.66
C PHE A 73 18.12 0.31 10.67
N SER A 74 18.88 1.39 10.53
CA SER A 74 18.79 2.56 11.40
C SER A 74 17.41 3.22 11.31
N TYR A 75 16.86 3.42 10.11
CA TYR A 75 15.50 3.97 9.96
C TYR A 75 14.42 3.02 10.46
N THR A 76 14.57 1.71 10.25
CA THR A 76 13.59 0.73 10.75
C THR A 76 13.59 0.65 12.28
N SER A 77 14.77 0.71 12.92
CA SER A 77 14.89 0.71 14.38
C SER A 77 14.36 2.00 15.00
N ALA A 78 14.69 3.17 14.42
CA ALA A 78 14.06 4.44 14.80
C ALA A 78 12.54 4.39 14.61
N GLY A 79 12.06 3.84 13.50
CA GLY A 79 10.63 3.65 13.24
C GLY A 79 9.95 2.78 14.29
N LEU A 80 10.59 1.72 14.79
CA LEU A 80 10.03 0.87 15.84
C LEU A 80 9.87 1.63 17.17
N VAL A 81 10.88 2.43 17.54
CA VAL A 81 10.83 3.28 18.75
C VAL A 81 9.75 4.35 18.61
N LEU A 82 9.71 5.05 17.48
CA LEU A 82 8.70 6.08 17.20
C LEU A 82 7.29 5.50 17.16
N PHE A 83 7.11 4.28 16.64
CA PHE A 83 5.84 3.58 16.69
C PHE A 83 5.40 3.30 18.13
N LEU A 84 6.31 2.82 18.99
CA LEU A 84 6.00 2.66 20.42
C LEU A 84 5.60 3.99 21.06
N MET A 85 6.39 5.05 20.85
CA MET A 85 6.09 6.38 21.39
C MET A 85 4.72 6.89 20.91
N ALA A 86 4.42 6.77 19.63
CA ALA A 86 3.14 7.20 19.07
C ALA A 86 1.93 6.47 19.69
N ASN A 87 2.08 5.21 20.10
CA ASN A 87 1.00 4.46 20.73
C ASN A 87 0.67 4.92 22.15
N PHE A 88 1.65 5.43 22.89
CA PHE A 88 1.47 5.86 24.28
C PHE A 88 1.26 7.37 24.45
N LEU A 89 1.67 8.18 23.46
CA LEU A 89 1.55 9.63 23.52
C LEU A 89 0.21 10.11 22.93
N PRO A 90 -0.46 11.09 23.56
CA PRO A 90 -1.65 11.70 22.98
C PRO A 90 -1.31 12.57 21.77
N PHE A 91 -2.11 12.51 20.71
CA PHE A 91 -1.95 13.33 19.50
C PHE A 91 -2.60 14.69 19.63
N MET A 92 -3.76 14.72 20.28
CA MET A 92 -4.52 15.94 20.50
C MET A 92 -5.30 15.80 21.79
N SER A 93 -5.41 16.91 22.50
CA SER A 93 -6.32 17.06 23.61
C SER A 93 -7.36 18.13 23.30
N LEU A 94 -8.58 17.85 23.72
CA LEU A 94 -9.72 18.72 23.59
C LEU A 94 -10.11 19.17 24.99
N ASP A 95 -10.18 20.47 25.21
CA ASP A 95 -10.75 21.04 26.44
C ASP A 95 -12.16 21.55 26.14
N ILE A 96 -13.16 20.92 26.75
CA ILE A 96 -14.52 21.46 26.80
C ILE A 96 -14.87 21.66 28.27
N SER A 97 -15.07 22.92 28.64
CA SER A 97 -15.58 23.30 29.96
C SER A 97 -14.74 22.78 31.14
N GLY A 98 -13.41 22.69 30.98
CA GLY A 98 -12.47 22.28 32.03
C GLY A 98 -12.25 20.77 32.13
N ARG A 99 -12.85 19.96 31.23
CA ARG A 99 -12.58 18.52 31.13
C ARG A 99 -11.63 18.28 29.95
N ILE A 100 -10.37 18.01 30.27
CA ILE A 100 -9.33 17.70 29.28
C ILE A 100 -9.50 16.25 28.81
N GLN A 101 -9.72 16.06 27.52
CA GLN A 101 -9.83 14.74 26.90
C GLN A 101 -8.75 14.52 25.86
N SER A 102 -8.08 13.37 25.89
CA SER A 102 -6.95 13.08 25.01
C SER A 102 -7.24 11.94 24.03
N ALA A 103 -6.90 12.15 22.76
CA ALA A 103 -6.94 11.11 21.74
C ALA A 103 -5.54 10.54 21.49
N SER A 104 -5.44 9.22 21.50
CA SER A 104 -4.25 8.43 21.16
C SER A 104 -4.58 7.41 20.08
N LEU A 105 -3.56 6.67 19.62
CA LEU A 105 -3.69 5.67 18.55
C LEU A 105 -4.70 4.59 18.96
N VAL A 106 -4.62 4.21 20.24
CA VAL A 106 -5.42 3.13 20.82
C VAL A 106 -6.80 3.61 21.24
N SER A 107 -6.95 4.86 21.69
CA SER A 107 -8.24 5.34 22.20
C SER A 107 -9.34 5.33 21.15
N GLY A 108 -9.03 5.63 19.89
CA GLY A 108 -10.01 5.54 18.79
C GLY A 108 -10.47 4.11 18.50
N ILE A 109 -9.55 3.13 18.56
CA ILE A 109 -9.90 1.71 18.40
C ILE A 109 -10.82 1.25 19.54
N VAL A 110 -10.49 1.63 20.78
CA VAL A 110 -11.29 1.27 21.97
C VAL A 110 -12.66 1.95 21.94
N ALA A 111 -12.74 3.22 21.52
CA ALA A 111 -14.00 3.95 21.39
C ALA A 111 -14.93 3.28 20.37
N LEU A 112 -14.42 2.99 19.17
CA LEU A 112 -15.18 2.27 18.14
C LEU A 112 -15.67 0.90 18.64
N TYR A 113 -14.82 0.16 19.36
CA TYR A 113 -15.19 -1.14 19.90
C TYR A 113 -16.33 -1.05 20.93
N ARG A 114 -16.25 -0.09 21.85
CA ARG A 114 -17.29 0.13 22.88
C ARG A 114 -18.64 0.54 22.30
N GLN A 115 -18.65 1.16 21.13
CA GLN A 115 -19.87 1.55 20.42
C GLN A 115 -20.51 0.44 19.58
N GLY A 116 -20.01 -0.79 19.68
CA GLY A 116 -20.53 -1.89 18.88
C GLY A 116 -20.07 -1.89 17.43
N LEU A 117 -19.16 -0.99 17.02
CA LEU A 117 -18.51 -1.04 15.71
C LEU A 117 -17.28 -1.94 15.69
N TRP A 118 -17.45 -3.18 16.13
CA TRP A 118 -16.35 -4.16 16.19
C TRP A 118 -15.67 -4.37 14.83
N ALA A 119 -16.42 -4.27 13.72
CA ALA A 119 -15.86 -4.38 12.37
C ALA A 119 -14.91 -3.20 12.02
N LEU A 120 -15.33 -1.96 12.26
CA LEU A 120 -14.50 -0.78 12.02
C LEU A 120 -13.31 -0.73 12.98
N ALA A 121 -13.52 -1.03 14.26
CA ALA A 121 -12.44 -1.14 15.24
C ALA A 121 -11.40 -2.18 14.80
N GLY A 122 -11.84 -3.33 14.28
CA GLY A 122 -10.95 -4.36 13.74
C GLY A 122 -10.15 -3.89 12.53
N VAL A 123 -10.78 -3.21 11.58
CA VAL A 123 -10.10 -2.67 10.38
C VAL A 123 -9.08 -1.59 10.76
N VAL A 124 -9.47 -0.63 11.59
CA VAL A 124 -8.59 0.44 12.06
C VAL A 124 -7.45 -0.17 12.86
N GLY A 125 -7.72 -1.03 13.85
CA GLY A 125 -6.68 -1.73 14.60
C GLY A 125 -5.73 -2.56 13.73
N LEU A 126 -6.25 -3.26 12.72
CA LEU A 126 -5.43 -4.03 11.78
C LEU A 126 -4.47 -3.15 10.99
N THR A 127 -4.97 -2.05 10.42
CA THR A 127 -4.22 -1.20 9.47
C THR A 127 -3.31 -0.18 10.16
N MET A 128 -3.66 0.21 11.38
CA MET A 128 -3.03 1.30 12.11
C MET A 128 -2.06 0.79 13.18
N PHE A 129 -2.39 -0.34 13.83
CA PHE A 129 -1.55 -0.95 14.85
C PHE A 129 -0.85 -2.20 14.34
N LEU A 130 -1.62 -3.21 13.93
CA LEU A 130 -1.09 -4.55 13.67
C LEU A 130 -0.18 -4.60 12.43
N ALA A 131 -0.61 -4.07 11.29
CA ALA A 131 0.15 -4.12 10.05
C ALA A 131 1.47 -3.31 10.11
N PRO A 132 1.50 -2.06 10.63
CA PRO A 132 2.74 -1.32 10.83
C PRO A 132 3.68 -2.01 11.84
N ALA A 133 3.15 -2.49 12.98
CA ALA A 133 3.95 -3.20 13.99
C ALA A 133 4.60 -4.46 13.42
N LEU A 134 3.81 -5.31 12.76
CA LEU A 134 4.30 -6.54 12.15
C LEU A 134 5.30 -6.26 11.05
N ARG A 135 5.05 -5.25 10.20
CA ARG A 135 5.97 -4.87 9.12
C ARG A 135 7.30 -4.34 9.67
N LEU A 136 7.28 -3.39 10.60
CA LEU A 136 8.50 -2.82 11.19
C LEU A 136 9.28 -3.87 11.98
N GLY A 137 8.59 -4.67 12.80
CA GLY A 137 9.20 -5.77 13.54
C GLY A 137 9.84 -6.82 12.62
N ALA A 138 9.14 -7.22 11.55
CA ALA A 138 9.68 -8.16 10.57
C ALA A 138 10.91 -7.60 9.84
N LEU A 139 10.88 -6.34 9.41
CA LEU A 139 12.04 -5.70 8.77
C LEU A 139 13.22 -5.56 9.74
N PHE A 140 12.96 -5.21 11.00
CA PHE A 140 13.99 -5.12 12.04
C PHE A 140 14.67 -6.48 12.25
N LEU A 141 13.89 -7.56 12.35
CA LEU A 141 14.41 -8.93 12.49
C LEU A 141 15.16 -9.40 11.25
N VAL A 142 14.70 -9.08 10.05
CA VAL A 142 15.39 -9.44 8.79
C VAL A 142 16.73 -8.73 8.69
N LEU A 143 16.75 -7.41 8.85
CA LEU A 143 17.95 -6.60 8.72
C LEU A 143 18.94 -6.87 9.86
N GLY A 144 18.45 -7.06 11.10
CA GLY A 144 19.28 -7.48 12.22
C GLY A 144 19.82 -8.90 12.04
N GLY A 145 18.99 -9.82 11.54
CA GLY A 145 19.38 -11.20 11.28
C GLY A 145 20.45 -11.34 10.19
N LEU A 146 20.43 -10.48 9.18
CA LEU A 146 21.47 -10.42 8.14
C LEU A 146 22.85 -9.96 8.66
N ARG A 147 22.89 -9.28 9.82
CA ARG A 147 24.15 -8.89 10.47
C ARG A 147 24.81 -10.03 11.25
N LEU A 148 24.10 -11.13 11.50
CA LEU A 148 24.67 -12.31 12.14
C LEU A 148 25.67 -13.00 11.20
N ARG A 149 26.72 -13.60 11.77
CA ARG A 149 27.68 -14.43 11.00
C ARG A 149 27.00 -15.58 10.26
N ARG A 150 25.94 -16.15 10.85
CA ARG A 150 25.12 -17.22 10.27
C ARG A 150 23.65 -16.81 10.27
N PRO A 151 23.17 -16.16 9.19
CA PRO A 151 21.78 -15.72 9.13
C PRO A 151 20.82 -16.91 9.08
N PRO A 152 19.66 -16.85 9.77
CA PRO A 152 18.68 -17.93 9.74
C PRO A 152 18.02 -18.10 8.36
N ARG A 153 17.72 -19.34 7.99
CA ARG A 153 17.11 -19.67 6.68
C ARG A 153 15.66 -19.19 6.51
N TRP A 154 14.98 -18.79 7.59
CA TRP A 154 13.62 -18.27 7.52
C TRP A 154 13.53 -16.77 7.17
N LEU A 155 14.66 -16.04 7.12
CA LEU A 155 14.66 -14.60 6.79
C LEU A 155 13.98 -14.24 5.47
N PRO A 156 14.20 -14.95 4.34
CA PRO A 156 13.57 -14.59 3.07
C PRO A 156 12.04 -14.76 3.11
N ARG A 157 11.56 -15.75 3.86
CA ARG A 157 10.11 -15.95 4.08
C ARG A 157 9.53 -14.81 4.91
N LEU A 158 10.23 -14.38 5.96
CA LEU A 158 9.80 -13.26 6.80
C LEU A 158 9.78 -11.94 6.02
N TYR A 159 10.79 -11.67 5.21
CA TYR A 159 10.79 -10.49 4.33
C TYR A 159 9.61 -10.50 3.37
N ARG A 160 9.31 -11.65 2.74
CA ARG A 160 8.15 -11.80 1.85
C ARG A 160 6.83 -11.47 2.56
N TRP A 161 6.69 -11.86 3.82
CA TRP A 161 5.53 -11.49 4.65
C TRP A 161 5.51 -9.98 4.95
N ALA A 162 6.65 -9.39 5.31
CA ALA A 162 6.76 -7.96 5.55
C ALA A 162 6.41 -7.11 4.33
N ASP A 163 6.79 -7.56 3.13
CA ASP A 163 6.47 -6.87 1.87
C ASP A 163 4.98 -7.00 1.51
N ARG A 164 4.35 -8.16 1.77
CA ARG A 164 2.90 -8.32 1.63
C ARG A 164 2.09 -7.41 2.56
N LEU A 165 2.62 -7.10 3.75
CA LEU A 165 2.00 -6.16 4.69
C LEU A 165 2.18 -4.68 4.29
N ARG A 166 3.07 -4.38 3.32
CA ARG A 166 3.33 -3.00 2.86
C ARG A 166 2.07 -2.20 2.55
N PRO A 167 1.12 -2.71 1.75
CA PRO A 167 -0.04 -1.91 1.34
C PRO A 167 -1.00 -1.65 2.51
N TRP A 168 -0.92 -2.44 3.58
CA TRP A 168 -1.82 -2.37 4.74
C TRP A 168 -1.31 -1.44 5.84
N ALA A 169 -0.01 -1.13 5.85
CA ALA A 169 0.60 -0.21 6.80
C ALA A 169 0.39 1.24 6.35
N MET A 170 -0.79 1.80 6.62
CA MET A 170 -1.24 3.10 6.07
C MET A 170 -1.02 4.26 7.05
N VAL A 171 0.17 4.38 7.63
CA VAL A 171 0.49 5.43 8.61
C VAL A 171 0.35 6.83 7.98
N GLU A 172 0.71 6.99 6.71
CA GLU A 172 0.56 8.25 5.98
C GLU A 172 -0.90 8.68 5.81
N VAL A 173 -1.80 7.72 5.60
CA VAL A 173 -3.24 7.98 5.43
C VAL A 173 -3.85 8.34 6.78
N TYR A 174 -3.37 7.72 7.86
CA TYR A 174 -3.80 8.06 9.21
C TYR A 174 -3.41 9.49 9.60
N LEU A 175 -2.19 9.94 9.31
CA LEU A 175 -1.75 11.32 9.58
C LEU A 175 -2.66 12.35 8.89
N LEU A 176 -3.07 12.07 7.64
CA LEU A 176 -4.04 12.91 6.93
C LEU A 176 -5.42 12.88 7.58
N GLY A 177 -5.87 11.72 8.07
CA GLY A 177 -7.09 11.61 8.85
C GLY A 177 -7.07 12.46 10.12
N ILE A 178 -5.95 12.50 10.84
CA ILE A 178 -5.77 13.42 11.99
C ILE A 178 -5.87 14.87 11.52
N PHE A 179 -5.22 15.23 10.42
CA PHE A 179 -5.27 16.59 9.90
C PHE A 179 -6.70 17.02 9.56
N VAL A 180 -7.49 16.17 8.90
CA VAL A 180 -8.90 16.45 8.61
C VAL A 180 -9.72 16.57 9.90
N ALA A 181 -9.49 15.69 10.88
CA ALA A 181 -10.17 15.74 12.18
C ALA A 181 -9.82 17.04 12.95
N TYR A 182 -8.56 17.46 12.94
CA TYR A 182 -8.10 18.70 13.56
C TYR A 182 -8.82 19.92 12.95
N VAL A 183 -8.86 20.02 11.62
CA VAL A 183 -9.57 21.11 10.92
C VAL A 183 -11.07 21.12 11.26
N LYS A 184 -11.69 19.95 11.45
CA LYS A 184 -13.09 19.85 11.87
C LYS A 184 -13.36 20.35 13.29
N LEU A 185 -12.36 20.28 14.18
CA LEU A 185 -12.55 20.50 15.61
C LEU A 185 -12.08 21.87 16.07
N VAL A 186 -11.14 22.49 15.36
CA VAL A 186 -10.62 23.83 15.71
C VAL A 186 -11.70 24.90 15.66
N ASP A 187 -12.73 24.70 14.83
CA ASP A 187 -13.88 25.61 14.72
C ASP A 187 -14.88 25.43 15.89
N LEU A 188 -14.79 24.30 16.62
CA LEU A 188 -15.73 23.92 17.68
C LEU A 188 -15.15 24.09 19.10
N ALA A 189 -13.84 23.94 19.27
CA ALA A 189 -13.18 23.96 20.58
C ALA A 189 -11.69 24.34 20.50
N THR A 190 -11.08 24.63 21.64
CA THR A 190 -9.62 24.75 21.77
C THR A 190 -8.98 23.37 21.65
N VAL A 191 -8.25 23.16 20.55
CA VAL A 191 -7.54 21.90 20.27
C VAL A 191 -6.06 22.08 20.53
N ASP A 192 -5.55 21.41 21.55
CA ASP A 192 -4.12 21.38 21.84
C ASP A 192 -3.46 20.19 21.14
N VAL A 193 -2.39 20.47 20.39
CA VAL A 193 -1.62 19.45 19.67
C VAL A 193 -0.61 18.81 20.63
N GLY A 194 -0.74 17.50 20.82
CA GLY A 194 0.14 16.71 21.68
C GLY A 194 1.42 16.24 20.97
N SER A 195 2.43 15.84 21.75
CA SER A 195 3.71 15.33 21.26
C SER A 195 3.60 14.02 20.48
N GLY A 196 2.48 13.29 20.62
CA GLY A 196 2.20 12.10 19.82
C GLY A 196 2.11 12.42 18.33
N LEU A 197 1.60 13.60 17.93
CA LEU A 197 1.47 13.95 16.51
C LEU A 197 2.86 14.06 15.85
N CYS A 198 3.83 14.66 16.56
CA CYS A 198 5.22 14.70 16.15
C CYS A 198 5.81 13.29 16.02
N SER A 199 5.46 12.38 16.93
CA SER A 199 5.91 10.98 16.88
C SER A 199 5.36 10.23 15.65
N VAL A 200 4.07 10.43 15.32
CA VAL A 200 3.45 9.86 14.11
C VAL A 200 4.05 10.47 12.83
N GLY A 201 4.29 11.78 12.81
CA GLY A 201 4.95 12.44 11.68
C GLY A 201 6.39 11.94 11.47
N ALA A 202 7.17 11.84 12.55
CA ALA A 202 8.51 11.28 12.52
C ALA A 202 8.50 9.79 12.11
N LEU A 203 7.53 9.01 12.57
CA LEU A 203 7.33 7.62 12.17
C LEU A 203 7.07 7.51 10.65
N MET A 204 6.21 8.36 10.10
CA MET A 204 5.96 8.41 8.66
C MET A 204 7.25 8.68 7.88
N LEU A 205 8.05 9.66 8.32
CA LEU A 205 9.33 9.97 7.70
C LEU A 205 10.32 8.80 7.82
N ALA A 206 10.37 8.13 8.97
CA ALA A 206 11.22 6.95 9.17
C ALA A 206 10.81 5.78 8.27
N ILE A 207 9.51 5.50 8.10
CA ILE A 207 9.00 4.48 7.19
C ILE A 207 9.34 4.83 5.74
N LEU A 208 9.16 6.10 5.35
CA LEU A 208 9.50 6.57 4.01
C LEU A 208 11.00 6.44 3.75
N ALA A 209 11.85 6.88 4.68
CA ALA A 209 13.31 6.78 4.60
C ALA A 209 13.79 5.33 4.59
N ALA A 210 13.20 4.44 5.39
CA ALA A 210 13.47 3.01 5.33
C ALA A 210 13.10 2.43 3.96
N GLY A 211 11.96 2.83 3.39
CA GLY A 211 11.51 2.39 2.07
C GLY A 211 12.33 2.94 0.91
N THR A 212 13.00 4.10 1.07
CA THR A 212 13.92 4.63 0.05
C THR A 212 15.32 4.05 0.18
N ALA A 213 15.76 3.71 1.39
CA ALA A 213 17.05 3.08 1.67
C ALA A 213 17.06 1.58 1.35
N LEU A 214 15.91 0.91 1.42
CA LEU A 214 15.74 -0.51 1.17
C LEU A 214 15.22 -0.76 -0.26
N ASP A 215 16.08 -1.26 -1.15
CA ASP A 215 15.65 -1.80 -2.43
C ASP A 215 15.37 -3.31 -2.31
N ALA A 216 14.21 -3.74 -2.83
CA ALA A 216 13.77 -5.13 -2.78
C ALA A 216 14.73 -6.03 -3.54
N GLU A 217 15.23 -5.58 -4.70
CA GLU A 217 16.13 -6.39 -5.52
C GLU A 217 17.51 -6.52 -4.87
N THR A 218 18.09 -5.44 -4.31
CA THR A 218 19.30 -5.51 -3.48
C THR A 218 19.14 -6.51 -2.33
N MET A 219 18.02 -6.45 -1.62
CA MET A 219 17.76 -7.29 -0.46
C MET A 219 17.69 -8.78 -0.83
N TRP A 220 17.01 -9.11 -1.93
CA TRP A 220 16.91 -10.49 -2.38
C TRP A 220 18.23 -11.01 -2.98
N ARG A 221 19.09 -10.14 -3.50
CA ARG A 221 20.45 -10.49 -3.94
C ARG A 221 21.35 -10.78 -2.75
N GLU A 222 21.21 -10.04 -1.66
CA GLU A 222 21.97 -10.33 -0.44
C GLU A 222 21.58 -11.71 0.12
N PHE A 223 20.30 -12.10 0.06
CA PHE A 223 19.89 -13.46 0.39
C PHE A 223 20.55 -14.53 -0.50
N GLU A 224 20.69 -14.26 -1.80
CA GLU A 224 21.35 -15.16 -2.73
C GLU A 224 22.86 -15.27 -2.43
N ARG A 225 23.54 -14.13 -2.22
CA ARG A 225 24.96 -14.07 -1.83
C ARG A 225 25.25 -14.83 -0.55
N ARG A 226 24.34 -14.75 0.43
CA ARG A 226 24.43 -15.46 1.71
C ARG A 226 23.99 -16.93 1.65
N GLY A 227 23.58 -17.42 0.47
CA GLY A 227 23.12 -18.80 0.30
C GLY A 227 21.83 -19.13 1.05
N LEU A 228 20.99 -18.13 1.33
CA LEU A 228 19.69 -18.31 2.00
C LEU A 228 18.58 -18.73 1.03
N VAL A 229 18.75 -18.45 -0.26
CA VAL A 229 17.87 -18.84 -1.36
C VAL A 229 18.71 -19.57 -2.41
N PRO A 230 18.13 -20.51 -3.18
CA PRO A 230 18.85 -21.19 -4.24
C PRO A 230 19.25 -20.19 -5.35
N PRO A 231 20.35 -20.46 -6.07
CA PRO A 231 20.84 -19.58 -7.13
C PRO A 231 19.80 -19.46 -8.25
N VAL A 232 19.70 -18.26 -8.80
CA VAL A 232 18.76 -17.97 -9.89
C VAL A 232 19.26 -18.61 -11.19
N PRO A 233 18.50 -19.50 -11.85
CA PRO A 233 18.89 -20.05 -13.15
C PRO A 233 18.83 -18.96 -14.24
N PRO A 234 19.68 -19.03 -15.29
CA PRO A 234 19.59 -18.14 -16.43
C PRO A 234 18.23 -18.31 -17.12
N VAL A 235 17.68 -17.20 -17.60
CA VAL A 235 16.40 -17.20 -18.32
C VAL A 235 16.66 -17.48 -19.79
N ASP A 236 16.07 -18.57 -20.30
CA ASP A 236 16.04 -18.88 -21.73
C ASP A 236 15.02 -17.96 -22.43
N PRO A 237 15.44 -17.10 -23.38
CA PRO A 237 14.54 -16.19 -24.09
C PRO A 237 13.46 -16.89 -24.91
N HIS A 238 13.70 -18.14 -25.32
CA HIS A 238 12.80 -18.91 -26.19
C HIS A 238 11.74 -19.69 -25.42
N ARG A 239 11.81 -19.71 -24.08
CA ARG A 239 10.82 -20.37 -23.23
C ARG A 239 9.91 -19.34 -22.57
N PRO A 240 8.63 -19.67 -22.36
CA PRO A 240 7.73 -18.79 -21.62
C PRO A 240 8.31 -18.50 -20.24
N ALA A 241 8.31 -17.23 -19.86
CA ALA A 241 8.79 -16.76 -18.58
C ALA A 241 7.70 -16.00 -17.85
N CYS A 242 7.68 -16.10 -16.53
CA CYS A 242 6.80 -15.32 -15.67
C CYS A 242 7.59 -14.49 -14.66
N LEU A 243 7.06 -13.32 -14.39
CA LEU A 243 7.41 -12.50 -13.24
C LEU A 243 6.79 -13.02 -11.94
N CYS A 244 7.62 -13.20 -10.91
CA CYS A 244 7.16 -13.40 -9.55
C CYS A 244 6.75 -12.05 -8.91
N HIS A 245 5.46 -11.87 -8.64
CA HIS A 245 4.93 -10.66 -7.97
C HIS A 245 5.43 -10.47 -6.53
N ALA A 246 6.05 -11.49 -5.91
CA ALA A 246 6.55 -11.41 -4.54
C ALA A 246 8.04 -11.05 -4.41
N CYS A 247 8.87 -11.38 -5.41
CA CYS A 247 10.32 -11.10 -5.35
C CYS A 247 10.90 -10.46 -6.61
N GLY A 248 10.05 -10.16 -7.60
CA GLY A 248 10.47 -9.54 -8.87
C GLY A 248 11.29 -10.44 -9.79
N LEU A 249 11.54 -11.70 -9.42
CA LEU A 249 12.30 -12.61 -10.28
C LEU A 249 11.48 -12.99 -11.52
N VAL A 250 12.07 -12.78 -12.70
CA VAL A 250 11.61 -13.39 -13.95
C VAL A 250 12.29 -14.75 -14.09
N SER A 251 11.50 -15.81 -14.26
CA SER A 251 12.01 -17.17 -14.45
C SER A 251 11.20 -17.90 -15.52
N ASN A 252 11.84 -18.78 -16.28
CA ASN A 252 11.12 -19.69 -17.17
C ASN A 252 10.17 -20.58 -16.37
N ILE A 253 8.97 -20.78 -16.91
CA ILE A 253 7.93 -21.59 -16.28
C ILE A 253 8.09 -23.05 -16.75
N PRO A 254 7.85 -24.05 -15.89
CA PRO A 254 7.57 -25.40 -16.35
C PRO A 254 6.34 -25.44 -17.29
N ALA A 255 6.24 -26.49 -18.11
CA ALA A 255 5.30 -26.59 -19.23
C ALA A 255 3.81 -26.50 -18.85
N ASP A 256 3.49 -26.69 -17.56
CA ASP A 256 2.17 -26.62 -16.93
C ASP A 256 1.69 -25.18 -16.62
N LYS A 257 2.46 -24.14 -16.96
CA LYS A 257 2.11 -22.72 -16.81
C LYS A 257 1.81 -22.28 -15.36
N GLN A 258 2.13 -23.11 -14.37
CA GLN A 258 1.98 -22.87 -12.94
C GLN A 258 3.21 -23.45 -12.22
N GLY A 259 3.66 -22.81 -11.15
CA GLY A 259 4.77 -23.37 -10.36
C GLY A 259 5.11 -22.51 -9.16
N ASP A 260 6.15 -22.91 -8.43
CA ASP A 260 6.70 -22.13 -7.34
C ASP A 260 7.93 -21.35 -7.79
N CYS A 261 8.01 -20.09 -7.36
CA CYS A 261 9.20 -19.28 -7.57
C CYS A 261 10.41 -19.93 -6.89
N ARG A 262 11.46 -20.24 -7.65
CA ARG A 262 12.67 -20.86 -7.10
C ARG A 262 13.36 -19.99 -6.06
N ARG A 263 13.25 -18.65 -6.16
CA ARG A 263 13.89 -17.71 -5.20
C ARG A 263 13.11 -17.57 -3.90
N CYS A 264 11.80 -17.33 -3.95
CA CYS A 264 11.01 -16.99 -2.76
C CYS A 264 9.94 -18.03 -2.38
N GLY A 265 9.76 -19.09 -3.17
CA GLY A 265 8.73 -20.13 -2.97
C GLY A 265 7.30 -19.61 -3.01
N ALA A 266 7.03 -18.51 -3.73
CA ALA A 266 5.68 -18.01 -3.95
C ALA A 266 5.10 -18.66 -5.21
N ALA A 267 3.81 -18.97 -5.20
CA ALA A 267 3.11 -19.41 -6.40
C ALA A 267 3.27 -18.37 -7.51
N VAL A 268 3.73 -18.83 -8.67
CA VAL A 268 3.88 -18.04 -9.89
C VAL A 268 2.93 -18.56 -10.96
N HIS A 269 2.36 -17.62 -11.69
CA HIS A 269 1.42 -17.86 -12.78
C HIS A 269 1.68 -16.83 -13.87
N LEU A 270 1.53 -17.21 -15.14
CA LEU A 270 1.68 -16.29 -16.26
C LEU A 270 0.71 -15.09 -16.14
N ARG A 271 -0.56 -15.38 -15.84
CA ARG A 271 -1.61 -14.42 -15.50
C ARG A 271 -2.35 -14.87 -14.25
N ARG A 272 -2.87 -13.91 -13.48
CA ARG A 272 -3.64 -14.24 -12.27
C ARG A 272 -4.86 -15.08 -12.63
N PRO A 273 -5.05 -16.26 -12.00
CA PRO A 273 -6.14 -17.15 -12.34
C PRO A 273 -7.48 -16.48 -12.01
N ASP A 274 -8.40 -16.54 -12.98
CA ASP A 274 -9.77 -16.05 -12.84
C ASP A 274 -9.88 -14.57 -12.40
N SER A 275 -8.89 -13.74 -12.76
CA SER A 275 -8.82 -12.34 -12.34
C SER A 275 -10.07 -11.55 -12.74
N LEU A 276 -10.60 -11.75 -13.95
CA LEU A 276 -11.78 -11.02 -14.44
C LEU A 276 -13.04 -11.33 -13.62
N ASN A 277 -13.37 -12.60 -13.40
CA ASN A 277 -14.59 -12.98 -12.67
C ASN A 277 -14.50 -12.59 -11.19
N ARG A 278 -13.34 -12.79 -10.56
CA ARG A 278 -13.12 -12.36 -9.17
C ARG A 278 -13.25 -10.85 -9.00
N THR A 279 -12.70 -10.08 -9.94
CA THR A 279 -12.82 -8.62 -9.92
C THR A 279 -14.27 -8.19 -10.14
N TRP A 280 -15.00 -8.81 -11.07
CA TRP A 280 -16.44 -8.58 -11.25
C TRP A 280 -17.25 -8.86 -9.99
N ALA A 281 -17.02 -10.00 -9.33
CA ALA A 281 -17.73 -10.36 -8.10
C ALA A 281 -17.52 -9.30 -7.00
N LEU A 282 -16.29 -8.82 -6.83
CA LEU A 282 -15.98 -7.76 -5.86
C LEU A 282 -16.57 -6.40 -6.25
N VAL A 283 -16.52 -6.03 -7.54
CA VAL A 283 -17.14 -4.79 -8.03
C VAL A 283 -18.65 -4.82 -7.80
N MET A 284 -19.33 -5.92 -8.10
CA MET A 284 -20.77 -6.08 -7.87
C MET A 284 -21.12 -6.02 -6.38
N ALA A 285 -20.33 -6.69 -5.52
CA ALA A 285 -20.50 -6.60 -4.08
C ALA A 285 -20.33 -5.17 -3.56
N ALA A 286 -19.34 -4.43 -4.07
CA ALA A 286 -19.11 -3.04 -3.72
C ALA A 286 -20.24 -2.11 -4.20
N ILE A 287 -20.80 -2.32 -5.40
CA ILE A 287 -21.96 -1.57 -5.89
C ILE A 287 -23.17 -1.78 -4.97
N LEU A 288 -23.44 -3.03 -4.58
CA LEU A 288 -24.56 -3.34 -3.69
C LEU A 288 -24.40 -2.67 -2.32
N LEU A 289 -23.18 -2.64 -1.77
CA LEU A 289 -22.87 -1.98 -0.49
C LEU A 289 -22.77 -0.46 -0.58
N TYR A 290 -22.54 0.10 -1.77
CA TYR A 290 -22.48 1.54 -1.97
C TYR A 290 -23.84 2.21 -1.79
N ILE A 291 -24.93 1.50 -2.12
CA ILE A 291 -26.31 1.96 -1.91
C ILE A 291 -26.59 2.23 -0.42
N PRO A 292 -26.47 1.25 0.51
CA PRO A 292 -26.69 1.49 1.92
C PRO A 292 -25.65 2.45 2.52
N ALA A 293 -24.41 2.48 2.02
CA ALA A 293 -23.39 3.41 2.49
C ALA A 293 -23.79 4.89 2.33
N ASN A 294 -24.55 5.24 1.28
CA ASN A 294 -24.97 6.61 1.02
C ASN A 294 -26.40 6.93 1.50
N LEU A 295 -27.26 5.91 1.63
CA LEU A 295 -28.65 6.09 2.05
C LEU A 295 -28.84 6.04 3.58
N PHE A 296 -28.09 5.20 4.28
CA PHE A 296 -28.24 5.07 5.74
C PHE A 296 -27.38 6.10 6.49
N PRO A 297 -27.79 6.47 7.72
CA PRO A 297 -27.00 7.34 8.57
C PRO A 297 -25.61 6.76 8.83
N VAL A 298 -24.60 7.62 8.72
CA VAL A 298 -23.21 7.31 9.11
C VAL A 298 -23.05 7.51 10.60
N MET A 299 -23.68 8.56 11.14
CA MET A 299 -23.68 8.88 12.55
C MET A 299 -25.06 9.38 12.97
N THR A 300 -25.44 9.02 14.18
CA THR A 300 -26.62 9.56 14.86
C THR A 300 -26.17 10.17 16.17
N ILE A 301 -26.57 11.41 16.42
CA ILE A 301 -26.22 12.17 17.61
C ILE A 301 -27.49 12.32 18.42
N THR A 302 -27.51 11.81 19.65
CA THR A 302 -28.58 12.07 20.60
C THR A 302 -28.10 13.11 21.61
N SER A 303 -28.82 14.25 21.67
CA SER A 303 -28.59 15.31 22.66
C SER A 303 -29.93 15.78 23.20
N MET A 304 -30.07 15.83 24.53
CA MET A 304 -31.28 16.31 25.23
C MET A 304 -32.62 15.74 24.70
N GLY A 305 -32.63 14.47 24.28
CA GLY A 305 -33.84 13.78 23.78
C GLY A 305 -34.17 13.97 22.30
N THR A 306 -33.45 14.84 21.56
CA THR A 306 -33.54 14.92 20.11
C THR A 306 -32.47 14.05 19.45
N THR A 307 -32.87 13.29 18.42
CA THR A 307 -31.98 12.39 17.68
C THR A 307 -31.75 12.97 16.29
N ALA A 308 -30.55 13.45 16.01
CA ALA A 308 -30.16 13.94 14.69
C ALA A 308 -29.36 12.84 13.97
N SER A 309 -29.79 12.46 12.77
CA SER A 309 -29.11 11.45 11.95
C SER A 309 -28.48 12.11 10.74
N ALA A 310 -27.18 11.91 10.52
CA ALA A 310 -26.45 12.46 9.38
C ALA A 310 -26.00 11.35 8.43
N THR A 311 -26.44 11.43 7.17
CA THR A 311 -25.86 10.65 6.05
C THR A 311 -24.58 11.35 5.55
N ILE A 312 -23.79 10.69 4.69
CA ILE A 312 -22.61 11.30 4.07
C ILE A 312 -22.98 12.63 3.38
N MET A 313 -24.00 12.59 2.52
CA MET A 313 -24.47 13.78 1.81
C MET A 313 -25.11 14.80 2.74
N GLY A 314 -25.85 14.35 3.77
CA GLY A 314 -26.39 15.23 4.80
C GLY A 314 -25.28 16.03 5.51
N GLY A 315 -24.21 15.35 5.91
CA GLY A 315 -23.05 16.00 6.53
C GLY A 315 -22.33 16.96 5.58
N VAL A 316 -22.25 16.65 4.28
CA VAL A 316 -21.68 17.58 3.28
C VAL A 316 -22.52 18.86 3.17
N ILE A 317 -23.85 18.74 3.14
CA ILE A 317 -24.76 19.89 3.03
C ILE A 317 -24.68 20.76 4.29
N GLU A 318 -24.74 20.14 5.47
CA GLU A 318 -24.63 20.86 6.76
C GLU A 318 -23.32 21.64 6.89
N LEU A 319 -22.20 21.05 6.45
CA LEU A 319 -20.91 21.74 6.41
C LEU A 319 -20.88 22.91 5.42
N ALA A 320 -21.55 22.77 4.27
CA ALA A 320 -21.63 23.83 3.28
C ALA A 320 -22.51 25.01 3.78
N ASP A 321 -23.64 24.70 4.43
CA ASP A 321 -24.55 25.67 5.03
C ASP A 321 -23.88 26.43 6.19
N ALA A 322 -23.01 25.76 6.96
CA ALA A 322 -22.18 26.38 7.99
C ALA A 322 -21.03 27.24 7.43
N GLY A 323 -20.92 27.39 6.10
CA GLY A 323 -19.88 28.19 5.44
C GLY A 323 -18.52 27.49 5.33
N MET A 324 -18.39 26.25 5.79
CA MET A 324 -17.15 25.45 5.74
C MET A 324 -16.96 24.75 4.38
N TRP A 325 -17.02 25.52 3.30
CA TRP A 325 -16.93 25.02 1.91
C TRP A 325 -15.73 24.09 1.63
N PRO A 326 -14.49 24.39 2.09
CA PRO A 326 -13.34 23.51 1.85
C PRO A 326 -13.52 22.13 2.46
N LEU A 327 -14.13 22.05 3.64
CA LEU A 327 -14.35 20.81 4.36
C LEU A 327 -15.48 19.99 3.73
N ALA A 328 -16.57 20.64 3.34
CA ALA A 328 -17.67 20.01 2.61
C ALA A 328 -17.17 19.39 1.30
N ALA A 329 -16.37 20.12 0.53
CA ALA A 329 -15.76 19.63 -0.72
C ALA A 329 -14.83 18.43 -0.48
N LEU A 330 -14.03 18.46 0.59
CA LEU A 330 -13.14 17.37 0.95
C LEU A 330 -13.91 16.09 1.27
N VAL A 331 -14.94 16.18 2.13
CA VAL A 331 -15.77 15.01 2.52
C VAL A 331 -16.52 14.45 1.31
N PHE A 332 -17.11 15.32 0.49
CA PHE A 332 -17.80 14.92 -0.74
C PHE A 332 -16.88 14.20 -1.72
N PHE A 333 -15.69 14.76 -1.97
CA PHE A 333 -14.74 14.17 -2.90
C PHE A 333 -14.23 12.81 -2.40
N ALA A 334 -13.83 12.73 -1.12
CA ALA A 334 -13.27 11.53 -0.54
C ALA A 334 -14.30 10.39 -0.41
N SER A 335 -15.56 10.72 -0.08
CA SER A 335 -16.57 9.72 0.31
C SER A 335 -17.54 9.36 -0.81
N VAL A 336 -17.70 10.22 -1.81
CA VAL A 336 -18.63 9.98 -2.93
C VAL A 336 -17.87 9.84 -4.23
N ILE A 337 -17.09 10.86 -4.62
CA ILE A 337 -16.42 10.88 -5.93
C ILE A 337 -15.37 9.77 -6.04
N VAL A 338 -14.51 9.61 -5.03
CA VAL A 338 -13.41 8.62 -5.05
C VAL A 338 -13.92 7.18 -5.20
N PRO A 339 -14.91 6.69 -4.41
CA PRO A 339 -15.48 5.35 -4.62
C PRO A 339 -16.15 5.19 -5.98
N VAL A 340 -16.92 6.19 -6.44
CA VAL A 340 -17.56 6.15 -7.77
C VAL A 340 -16.52 6.04 -8.88
N LEU A 341 -15.47 6.87 -8.83
CA LEU A 341 -14.39 6.86 -9.81
C LEU A 341 -13.66 5.51 -9.83
N LYS A 342 -13.43 4.88 -8.67
CA LYS A 342 -12.89 3.51 -8.59
C LYS A 342 -13.81 2.48 -9.23
N LEU A 343 -15.10 2.49 -8.90
CA LEU A 343 -16.07 1.55 -9.44
C LEU A 343 -16.19 1.69 -10.96
N VAL A 344 -16.40 2.91 -11.45
CA VAL A 344 -16.48 3.20 -12.89
C VAL A 344 -15.17 2.82 -13.59
N GLY A 345 -14.02 3.18 -13.01
CA GLY A 345 -12.71 2.83 -13.54
C GLY A 345 -12.54 1.32 -13.70
N LEU A 346 -12.84 0.53 -12.67
CA LEU A 346 -12.77 -0.93 -12.72
C LEU A 346 -13.75 -1.54 -13.73
N ILE A 347 -14.99 -1.04 -13.79
CA ILE A 347 -15.99 -1.50 -14.78
C ILE A 347 -15.51 -1.25 -16.20
N VAL A 348 -14.99 -0.04 -16.49
CA VAL A 348 -14.44 0.30 -17.81
C VAL A 348 -13.29 -0.63 -18.18
N LEU A 349 -12.38 -0.91 -17.25
CA LEU A 349 -11.27 -1.84 -17.47
C LEU A 349 -11.77 -3.27 -17.73
N LEU A 350 -12.74 -3.76 -16.96
CA LEU A 350 -13.32 -5.10 -17.12
C LEU A 350 -14.05 -5.26 -18.45
N VAL A 351 -14.99 -4.35 -18.75
CA VAL A 351 -15.79 -4.40 -19.98
C VAL A 351 -14.90 -4.26 -21.22
N SER A 352 -13.92 -3.36 -21.19
CA SER A 352 -13.03 -3.17 -22.34
C SER A 352 -12.09 -4.36 -22.59
N THR A 353 -11.67 -5.05 -21.52
CA THR A 353 -10.90 -6.30 -21.63
C THR A 353 -11.74 -7.42 -22.24
N GLN A 354 -12.99 -7.59 -21.79
CA GLN A 354 -13.92 -8.60 -22.32
C GLN A 354 -14.32 -8.32 -23.78
N ARG A 355 -14.50 -7.06 -24.15
CA ARG A 355 -14.76 -6.64 -25.54
C ARG A 355 -13.51 -6.64 -26.43
N ARG A 356 -12.35 -7.10 -25.92
CA ARG A 356 -11.07 -7.18 -26.64
C ARG A 356 -10.70 -5.90 -27.38
N THR A 357 -11.01 -4.75 -26.79
CA THR A 357 -10.85 -3.48 -27.48
C THR A 357 -9.38 -3.09 -27.55
N THR A 358 -8.83 -2.92 -28.76
CA THR A 358 -7.40 -2.64 -29.01
C THR A 358 -7.04 -1.16 -28.86
N GLN A 359 -8.02 -0.25 -28.91
CA GLN A 359 -7.77 1.19 -28.85
C GLN A 359 -7.48 1.69 -27.43
N GLY A 360 -6.52 2.61 -27.30
CA GLY A 360 -6.31 3.37 -26.06
C GLY A 360 -5.70 2.59 -24.89
N LEU A 361 -4.98 1.49 -25.13
CA LEU A 361 -4.38 0.65 -24.07
C LEU A 361 -3.50 1.43 -23.09
N ARG A 362 -2.76 2.43 -23.57
CA ARG A 362 -1.97 3.34 -22.73
C ARG A 362 -2.85 4.16 -21.77
N HIS A 363 -3.95 4.73 -22.26
CA HIS A 363 -4.88 5.49 -21.43
C HIS A 363 -5.55 4.60 -20.38
N ARG A 364 -5.94 3.37 -20.75
CA ARG A 364 -6.53 2.44 -19.79
C ARG A 364 -5.53 1.96 -18.75
N THR A 365 -4.28 1.75 -19.15
CA THR A 365 -3.20 1.45 -18.19
C THR A 365 -3.00 2.62 -17.23
N ALA A 366 -3.11 3.87 -17.71
CA ALA A 366 -3.08 5.05 -16.85
C ALA A 366 -4.30 5.11 -15.90
N ILE A 367 -5.52 4.78 -16.37
CA ILE A 367 -6.71 4.67 -15.52
C ILE A 367 -6.46 3.62 -14.42
N TYR A 368 -5.94 2.45 -14.77
CA TYR A 368 -5.59 1.41 -13.80
C TYR A 368 -4.62 1.94 -12.73
N ARG A 369 -3.55 2.67 -13.13
CA ARG A 369 -2.62 3.30 -12.18
C ARG A 369 -3.32 4.29 -11.25
N ILE A 370 -4.24 5.09 -11.76
CA ILE A 370 -5.00 6.06 -10.97
C ILE A 370 -5.89 5.33 -9.96
N VAL A 371 -6.63 4.30 -10.40
CA VAL A 371 -7.49 3.47 -9.54
C VAL A 371 -6.67 2.80 -8.43
N GLU A 372 -5.53 2.19 -8.77
CA GLU A 372 -4.62 1.55 -7.81
C GLU A 372 -4.01 2.58 -6.84
N ALA A 373 -3.59 3.75 -7.35
CA ALA A 373 -3.02 4.82 -6.54
C ALA A 373 -4.01 5.35 -5.51
N ILE A 374 -5.25 5.66 -5.92
CA ILE A 374 -6.32 6.15 -5.04
C ILE A 374 -6.75 5.09 -4.02
N GLY A 375 -6.48 3.80 -4.31
CA GLY A 375 -6.64 2.63 -3.44
C GLY A 375 -6.54 2.94 -1.95
N ARG A 376 -5.33 3.26 -1.50
CA ARG A 376 -4.95 3.46 -0.09
C ARG A 376 -5.53 4.74 0.53
N TRP A 377 -5.61 5.82 -0.25
CA TRP A 377 -6.08 7.14 0.21
C TRP A 377 -7.57 7.16 0.51
N SER A 378 -8.33 6.26 -0.10
CA SER A 378 -9.77 6.12 0.16
C SER A 378 -10.09 5.73 1.61
N MET A 379 -9.11 5.30 2.42
CA MET A 379 -9.29 5.03 3.85
C MET A 379 -9.21 6.28 4.75
N ILE A 380 -8.86 7.46 4.21
CA ILE A 380 -8.76 8.71 5.01
C ILE A 380 -10.03 8.96 5.82
N ASP A 381 -11.21 8.76 5.20
CA ASP A 381 -12.49 9.08 5.84
C ASP A 381 -12.80 8.14 7.02
N ILE A 382 -12.50 6.84 6.87
CA ILE A 382 -12.65 5.85 7.96
C ILE A 382 -11.78 6.24 9.17
N PHE A 383 -10.54 6.66 8.92
CA PHE A 383 -9.66 7.12 9.98
C PHE A 383 -10.15 8.43 10.61
N THR A 384 -10.61 9.37 9.81
CA THR A 384 -11.19 10.64 10.30
C THR A 384 -12.39 10.37 11.23
N VAL A 385 -13.31 9.51 10.82
CA VAL A 385 -14.47 9.11 11.66
C VAL A 385 -14.00 8.46 12.96
N SER A 386 -13.03 7.54 12.92
CA SER A 386 -12.52 6.88 14.12
C SER A 386 -11.95 7.86 15.15
N ILE A 387 -11.31 8.93 14.68
CA ILE A 387 -10.70 9.96 15.50
C ILE A 387 -11.76 10.89 16.10
N LEU A 388 -12.71 11.35 15.28
CA LEU A 388 -13.82 12.20 15.73
C LEU A 388 -14.64 11.50 16.81
N VAL A 389 -14.95 10.23 16.57
CA VAL A 389 -15.67 9.37 17.50
C VAL A 389 -14.90 9.22 18.82
N ALA A 390 -13.57 9.09 18.77
CA ALA A 390 -12.73 9.01 19.97
C ALA A 390 -12.78 10.28 20.82
N LEU A 391 -12.88 11.45 20.19
CA LEU A 391 -12.87 12.73 20.90
C LEU A 391 -14.23 13.16 21.43
N VAL A 392 -15.28 13.04 20.62
CA VAL A 392 -16.60 13.56 21.01
C VAL A 392 -17.19 12.77 22.18
N GLN A 393 -16.97 11.46 22.22
CA GLN A 393 -17.58 10.60 23.25
C GLN A 393 -16.98 10.73 24.65
N LEU A 394 -15.82 11.36 24.79
CA LEU A 394 -15.21 11.55 26.10
C LEU A 394 -15.84 12.76 26.85
N GLY A 395 -16.70 13.55 26.19
CA GLY A 395 -17.60 14.51 26.83
C GLY A 395 -18.99 13.90 27.02
N GLU A 396 -19.47 13.79 28.27
CA GLU A 396 -20.80 13.22 28.62
C GLU A 396 -22.02 14.04 28.14
N LEU A 397 -21.85 14.92 27.15
CA LEU A 397 -22.89 15.83 26.66
C LEU A 397 -23.67 15.28 25.45
N ALA A 398 -23.11 14.34 24.68
CA ALA A 398 -23.77 13.74 23.53
C ALA A 398 -23.26 12.32 23.25
N THR A 399 -24.17 11.38 22.92
CA THR A 399 -23.76 10.06 22.43
C THR A 399 -23.79 10.06 20.91
N ILE A 400 -22.66 9.70 20.30
CA ILE A 400 -22.57 9.45 18.86
C ILE A 400 -22.74 7.95 18.66
N GLU A 401 -23.87 7.53 18.12
CA GLU A 401 -24.07 6.15 17.68
C GLU A 401 -23.80 6.08 16.16
N PRO A 402 -22.71 5.45 15.75
CA PRO A 402 -22.39 5.27 14.34
C PRO A 402 -23.37 4.27 13.70
N GLY A 403 -23.88 4.64 12.53
CA GLY A 403 -24.89 3.88 11.82
C GLY A 403 -24.34 2.86 10.81
N ILE A 404 -25.24 2.06 10.24
CA ILE A 404 -24.94 1.03 9.23
C ILE A 404 -24.25 1.64 7.98
N GLY A 405 -24.47 2.93 7.71
CA GLY A 405 -23.80 3.65 6.62
C GLY A 405 -22.27 3.61 6.75
N ALA A 406 -21.73 3.78 7.96
CA ALA A 406 -20.29 3.78 8.21
C ALA A 406 -19.64 2.43 7.91
N VAL A 407 -20.26 1.33 8.37
CA VAL A 407 -19.76 -0.03 8.14
C VAL A 407 -19.86 -0.41 6.67
N SER A 408 -20.96 -0.06 6.02
CA SER A 408 -21.18 -0.30 4.58
C SER A 408 -20.14 0.46 3.75
N PHE A 409 -19.89 1.74 4.08
CA PHE A 409 -18.90 2.56 3.43
C PHE A 409 -17.48 1.97 3.56
N ALA A 410 -17.09 1.55 4.77
CA ALA A 410 -15.80 0.91 4.99
C ALA A 410 -15.64 -0.39 4.18
N ALA A 411 -16.70 -1.19 4.10
CA ALA A 411 -16.71 -2.40 3.28
C ALA A 411 -16.51 -2.08 1.79
N VAL A 412 -17.17 -1.05 1.24
CA VAL A 412 -16.96 -0.60 -0.15
C VAL A 412 -15.49 -0.22 -0.39
N VAL A 413 -14.89 0.56 0.50
CA VAL A 413 -13.49 1.00 0.36
C VAL A 413 -12.53 -0.20 0.34
N ILE A 414 -12.70 -1.15 1.27
CA ILE A 414 -11.85 -2.35 1.35
C ILE A 414 -12.06 -3.26 0.14
N ILE A 415 -13.31 -3.55 -0.22
CA ILE A 415 -13.64 -4.44 -1.35
C ILE A 415 -13.11 -3.86 -2.66
N THR A 416 -13.27 -2.56 -2.89
CA THR A 416 -12.73 -1.91 -4.11
C THR A 416 -11.21 -1.87 -4.14
N MET A 417 -10.54 -1.73 -2.98
CA MET A 417 -9.09 -1.87 -2.89
C MET A 417 -8.64 -3.29 -3.26
N ILE A 418 -9.31 -4.32 -2.74
CA ILE A 418 -9.02 -5.72 -3.05
C ILE A 418 -9.30 -6.01 -4.53
N ALA A 419 -10.40 -5.49 -5.08
CA ALA A 419 -10.74 -5.64 -6.49
C ALA A 419 -9.63 -5.09 -7.40
N ALA A 420 -9.16 -3.88 -7.13
CA ALA A 420 -8.04 -3.29 -7.86
C ALA A 420 -6.75 -4.11 -7.72
N MET A 421 -6.46 -4.62 -6.52
CA MET A 421 -5.29 -5.49 -6.30
C MET A 421 -5.40 -6.82 -7.04
N ILE A 422 -6.59 -7.39 -7.24
CA ILE A 422 -6.81 -8.69 -7.91
C ILE A 422 -6.79 -8.56 -9.44
N PHE A 423 -7.22 -7.42 -9.97
CA PHE A 423 -7.25 -7.15 -11.40
C PHE A 423 -5.85 -7.20 -12.01
N ASP A 424 -5.64 -8.06 -13.01
CA ASP A 424 -4.36 -8.17 -13.74
C ASP A 424 -4.44 -7.32 -15.02
N SER A 425 -3.86 -6.12 -14.99
CA SER A 425 -3.90 -5.18 -16.12
C SER A 425 -3.24 -5.73 -17.39
N ARG A 426 -2.39 -6.75 -17.28
CA ARG A 426 -1.74 -7.41 -18.43
C ARG A 426 -2.76 -8.11 -19.34
N LEU A 427 -3.90 -8.54 -18.78
CA LEU A 427 -5.00 -9.15 -19.55
C LEU A 427 -5.57 -8.21 -20.61
N MET A 428 -5.51 -6.89 -20.38
CA MET A 428 -5.96 -5.91 -21.37
C MET A 428 -5.06 -5.90 -22.61
N TRP A 429 -3.76 -6.09 -22.40
CA TRP A 429 -2.76 -6.15 -23.46
C TRP A 429 -2.80 -7.51 -24.18
N ASP A 430 -3.03 -8.59 -23.44
CA ASP A 430 -3.25 -9.93 -24.02
C ASP A 430 -4.50 -9.96 -24.91
N ALA A 431 -5.61 -9.39 -24.43
CA ALA A 431 -6.87 -9.33 -25.16
C ALA A 431 -6.75 -8.53 -26.47
N ALA A 432 -5.78 -7.61 -26.55
CA ALA A 432 -5.46 -6.84 -27.74
C ALA A 432 -4.44 -7.52 -28.68
N GLY A 433 -3.87 -8.68 -28.30
CA GLY A 433 -2.87 -9.39 -29.08
C GLY A 433 -1.45 -8.80 -29.00
N GLU A 434 -1.18 -7.92 -28.02
CA GLU A 434 0.11 -7.24 -27.86
C GLU A 434 1.12 -8.07 -27.05
N ASN A 435 0.66 -9.13 -26.39
CA ASN A 435 1.48 -10.12 -25.70
C ASN A 435 1.28 -11.46 -26.41
N ASN A 436 1.96 -11.65 -27.55
CA ASN A 436 2.08 -12.98 -28.14
C ASN A 436 3.16 -13.73 -27.34
N ASP A 437 2.71 -14.63 -26.45
CA ASP A 437 3.57 -15.63 -25.81
C ASP A 437 3.86 -16.80 -26.77
#